data_AF-A0A6N9C504-F1
#
_entry.id   AF-A0A6N9C504-F1
#
_cell.length_a   1.000
_cell.length_b   1.000
_cell.length_c   1.000
_cell.angle_alpha   90.00
_cell.angle_beta   90.00
_cell.angle_gamma   90.00
#
_symmetry.space_group_name_H-M   'P 1'
#
loop_
_entity.id
_entity.type
_entity.pdbx_description
1 polymer ?
#
loop_
_entity_poly.entity_id
_entity_poly.type
_entity_poly.pdbx_seq_one_letter_code
_entity_poly.pdbx_strand_id
1 'polypeptide(L)'
;MPTPISLIVDDSCPLIHVYRFHKEEVHGSRPYTADGRLLLDTIPNEFLDRFCDVVEACGVAGKFSIIPVPAGRGDILSGIEGDDPAITYEWLDTVRRRLSARFDFCPEMLTHNLTVNLSAGGYFDEGESPWSQKQDRSTLTPYITKAMEYLSHKDWTW
;
A
#
# COMPACT_ATOMS: atom_id res chain seq x y z
N MET A 1 0.22 -31.57 16.47
CA MET A 1 -0.43 -30.26 16.20
C MET A 1 0.27 -29.66 14.99
N PRO A 2 -0.44 -29.16 13.98
CA PRO A 2 0.19 -28.47 12.86
C PRO A 2 0.87 -27.18 13.35
N THR A 3 2.00 -26.83 12.74
CA THR A 3 2.71 -25.58 13.02
C THR A 3 1.82 -24.39 12.60
N PRO A 4 1.57 -23.40 13.46
CA PRO A 4 0.89 -22.18 13.06
C PRO A 4 1.68 -21.45 11.96
N ILE A 5 0.99 -21.02 10.91
CA ILE A 5 1.55 -20.22 9.82
C ILE A 5 0.88 -18.84 9.86
N SER A 6 1.69 -17.79 9.73
CA SER A 6 1.22 -16.41 9.56
C SER A 6 1.60 -15.92 8.17
N LEU A 7 0.68 -15.26 7.48
CA LEU A 7 0.92 -14.64 6.17
C LEU A 7 1.18 -13.15 6.32
N ILE A 8 2.28 -12.68 5.75
CA ILE A 8 2.55 -11.25 5.57
C ILE A 8 2.20 -10.90 4.13
N VAL A 9 1.19 -10.05 3.96
CA VAL A 9 0.84 -9.46 2.66
C VAL A 9 1.40 -8.05 2.65
N ASP A 10 2.18 -7.77 1.61
CA ASP A 10 2.86 -6.50 1.46
C ASP A 10 2.32 -5.63 0.32
N ASP A 11 2.65 -4.35 0.39
CA ASP A 11 2.44 -3.33 -0.64
C ASP A 11 1.00 -3.18 -1.16
N SER A 12 0.03 -3.55 -0.33
CA SER A 12 -1.37 -3.54 -0.77
C SER A 12 -1.96 -2.13 -0.76
N CYS A 13 -2.67 -1.80 -1.82
CA CYS A 13 -3.29 -0.50 -2.02
C CYS A 13 -4.45 -0.56 -3.01
N PRO A 14 -5.36 0.43 -2.98
CA PRO A 14 -6.43 0.56 -3.96
C PRO A 14 -5.88 1.02 -5.31
N LEU A 15 -6.36 0.37 -6.40
CA LEU A 15 -6.23 0.77 -7.81
C LEU A 15 -4.82 0.83 -8.41
N ILE A 16 -3.81 1.22 -7.64
CA ILE A 16 -2.45 1.44 -8.12
C ILE A 16 -1.68 0.12 -8.18
N HIS A 17 -1.09 -0.16 -9.34
CA HIS A 17 -0.09 -1.21 -9.46
C HIS A 17 1.27 -0.68 -8.97
N VAL A 18 1.49 -0.61 -7.65
CA VAL A 18 2.68 0.00 -7.05
C VAL A 18 4.00 -0.51 -7.64
N TYR A 19 4.12 -1.81 -7.88
CA TYR A 19 5.33 -2.39 -8.48
C TYR A 19 5.62 -1.85 -9.89
N ARG A 20 4.59 -1.55 -10.70
CA ARG A 20 4.74 -0.92 -12.02
C ARG A 20 5.42 0.44 -11.88
N PHE A 21 4.88 1.31 -11.02
CA PHE A 21 5.43 2.65 -10.78
C PHE A 21 6.84 2.58 -10.19
N HIS A 22 7.07 1.69 -9.22
CA HIS A 22 8.39 1.49 -8.62
C HIS A 22 9.45 1.08 -9.67
N LYS A 23 9.10 0.18 -10.60
CA LYS A 23 10.00 -0.20 -11.70
C LYS A 23 10.36 0.98 -12.60
N GLU A 24 9.41 1.85 -12.89
CA GLU A 24 9.61 2.98 -13.80
C GLU A 24 10.37 4.12 -13.13
N GLU A 25 9.92 4.54 -11.96
CA GLU A 25 10.38 5.78 -11.31
C GLU A 25 11.61 5.54 -10.44
N VAL A 26 11.71 4.41 -9.74
CA VAL A 26 12.85 4.11 -8.86
C VAL A 26 13.93 3.34 -9.61
N HIS A 27 13.56 2.34 -10.41
CA HIS A 27 14.53 1.52 -11.14
C HIS A 27 14.86 2.04 -12.55
N GLY A 28 14.15 3.03 -13.07
CA GLY A 28 14.35 3.54 -14.43
C GLY A 28 14.13 2.47 -15.50
N SER A 29 13.32 1.46 -15.21
CA SER A 29 13.16 0.24 -16.00
C SER A 29 11.76 0.12 -16.59
N ARG A 30 11.64 -0.56 -17.73
CA ARG A 30 10.33 -0.73 -18.36
C ARG A 30 9.40 -1.62 -17.52
N PRO A 31 8.09 -1.36 -17.51
CA PRO A 31 7.12 -2.09 -16.69
C PRO A 31 6.71 -3.44 -17.30
N TYR A 32 7.68 -4.30 -17.59
CA TYR A 32 7.42 -5.67 -18.03
C TYR A 32 7.69 -6.68 -16.93
N THR A 33 6.92 -7.76 -16.91
CA THR A 33 7.22 -8.99 -16.17
C THR A 33 8.48 -9.66 -16.76
N ALA A 34 9.05 -10.61 -16.02
CA ALA A 34 10.22 -11.37 -16.50
C ALA A 34 9.93 -12.18 -17.78
N ASP A 35 8.67 -12.56 -18.02
CA ASP A 35 8.22 -13.25 -19.23
C ASP A 35 7.78 -12.29 -20.37
N GLY A 36 7.99 -10.98 -20.22
CA GLY A 36 7.81 -9.99 -21.28
C GLY A 36 6.38 -9.43 -21.44
N ARG A 37 5.46 -9.70 -20.51
CA ARG A 37 4.13 -9.09 -20.50
C ARG A 37 4.18 -7.69 -19.87
N LEU A 38 3.39 -6.77 -20.39
CA LEU A 38 3.24 -5.45 -19.80
C LEU A 38 2.52 -5.58 -18.45
N LEU A 39 3.02 -4.90 -17.42
CA LEU A 39 2.33 -4.77 -16.13
C LEU A 39 1.06 -3.94 -16.33
N LEU A 40 -0.03 -4.36 -15.69
CA LEU A 40 -1.30 -3.64 -15.74
C LEU A 40 -1.14 -2.22 -15.17
N ASP A 41 -1.80 -1.25 -15.79
CA ASP A 41 -1.77 0.14 -15.31
C ASP A 41 -2.50 0.29 -13.96
N THR A 42 -3.57 -0.48 -13.76
CA THR A 42 -4.38 -0.49 -12.53
C THR A 42 -4.72 -1.90 -12.07
N ILE A 43 -4.99 -2.05 -10.77
CA ILE A 43 -5.44 -3.29 -10.14
C ILE A 43 -6.90 -3.10 -9.67
N PRO A 44 -7.88 -3.83 -10.24
CA PRO A 44 -9.29 -3.64 -9.89
C PRO A 44 -9.63 -4.20 -8.50
N ASN A 45 -10.64 -3.61 -7.84
CA ASN A 45 -11.14 -4.07 -6.53
C ASN A 45 -11.54 -5.56 -6.52
N GLU A 46 -12.01 -6.10 -7.64
CA GLU A 46 -12.33 -7.53 -7.78
C GLU A 46 -11.14 -8.45 -7.44
N PHE A 47 -9.90 -7.97 -7.63
CA PHE A 47 -8.72 -8.73 -7.22
C PHE A 47 -8.66 -8.91 -5.70
N LEU A 48 -8.98 -7.86 -4.94
CA LEU A 48 -9.07 -7.93 -3.48
C LEU A 48 -10.21 -8.86 -3.05
N ASP A 49 -11.36 -8.80 -3.70
CA ASP A 49 -12.49 -9.69 -3.36
C ASP A 49 -12.11 -11.17 -3.49
N ARG A 50 -11.43 -11.52 -4.60
CA ARG A 50 -10.94 -12.88 -4.82
C ARG A 50 -9.85 -13.29 -3.84
N PHE A 51 -9.01 -12.35 -3.42
CA PHE A 51 -8.02 -12.60 -2.37
C PHE A 51 -8.73 -12.89 -1.03
N CYS A 52 -9.74 -12.11 -0.67
CA CYS A 52 -10.54 -12.34 0.54
C CYS A 52 -11.24 -13.71 0.50
N ASP A 53 -11.76 -14.15 -0.65
CA ASP A 53 -12.35 -15.48 -0.80
C ASP A 53 -11.37 -16.60 -0.44
N VAL A 54 -10.09 -16.46 -0.86
CA VAL A 54 -9.03 -17.42 -0.52
C VAL A 54 -8.69 -17.37 0.97
N VAL A 55 -8.55 -16.16 1.53
CA VAL A 55 -8.30 -15.97 2.97
C VAL A 55 -9.36 -16.65 3.82
N GLU A 56 -10.63 -16.44 3.48
CA GLU A 56 -11.78 -16.99 4.22
C GLU A 56 -11.85 -18.51 4.07
N ALA A 57 -11.71 -19.03 2.84
CA ALA A 57 -11.77 -20.47 2.57
C ALA A 57 -10.63 -21.26 3.22
N CYS A 58 -9.43 -20.66 3.30
CA CYS A 58 -8.24 -21.30 3.86
C CYS A 58 -7.99 -20.95 5.34
N GLY A 59 -8.79 -20.05 5.92
CA GLY A 59 -8.62 -19.60 7.31
C GLY A 59 -7.29 -18.89 7.56
N VAL A 60 -6.77 -18.15 6.58
CA VAL A 60 -5.46 -17.48 6.66
C VAL A 60 -5.54 -16.28 7.60
N ALA A 61 -4.47 -16.03 8.35
CA ALA A 61 -4.33 -14.89 9.25
C ALA A 61 -2.88 -14.35 9.23
N GLY A 62 -2.70 -13.09 9.64
CA GLY A 62 -1.36 -12.50 9.74
C GLY A 62 -1.35 -10.97 9.69
N LYS A 63 -0.47 -10.38 8.86
CA LYS A 63 -0.34 -8.92 8.66
C LYS A 63 -0.67 -8.56 7.22
N PHE A 64 -1.37 -7.44 7.04
CA PHE A 64 -1.70 -6.88 5.74
C PHE A 64 -1.33 -5.39 5.74
N SER A 65 -0.39 -4.96 4.90
CA SER A 65 -0.09 -3.53 4.81
C SER A 65 -1.11 -2.76 3.98
N ILE A 66 -1.28 -1.48 4.28
CA ILE A 66 -2.04 -0.55 3.46
C ILE A 66 -1.12 0.64 3.16
N ILE A 67 -0.81 0.88 1.89
CA ILE A 67 -0.01 2.04 1.49
C ILE A 67 -0.90 3.29 1.53
N PRO A 68 -0.56 4.31 2.35
CA PRO A 68 -1.39 5.50 2.51
C PRO A 68 -1.49 6.41 1.29
N VAL A 69 -0.40 6.55 0.53
CA VAL A 69 -0.26 7.44 -0.63
C VAL A 69 0.26 6.62 -1.83
N PRO A 70 -0.53 5.66 -2.36
CA PRO A 70 -0.04 4.65 -3.30
C PRO A 70 0.70 5.24 -4.50
N ALA A 71 2.00 4.94 -4.62
CA ALA A 71 2.90 5.50 -5.63
C ALA A 71 2.92 7.03 -5.76
N GLY A 72 2.41 7.76 -4.76
CA GLY A 72 2.26 9.21 -4.81
C GLY A 72 1.11 9.72 -5.68
N ARG A 73 0.12 8.88 -6.03
CA ARG A 73 -1.00 9.20 -6.93
C ARG A 73 -2.33 9.38 -6.19
N GLY A 74 -2.39 10.41 -5.35
CA GLY A 74 -3.49 10.60 -4.39
C GLY A 74 -3.25 9.82 -3.08
N ASP A 75 -4.29 9.70 -2.26
CA ASP A 75 -4.18 9.09 -0.94
C ASP A 75 -5.46 8.38 -0.50
N ILE A 76 -5.37 7.52 0.50
CA ILE A 76 -6.50 6.68 0.96
C ILE A 76 -7.65 7.48 1.62
N LEU A 77 -7.44 8.74 2.01
CA LEU A 77 -8.49 9.59 2.58
C LEU A 77 -9.22 10.39 1.50
N SER A 78 -8.49 10.86 0.50
CA SER A 78 -9.00 11.74 -0.56
C SER A 78 -9.39 10.98 -1.84
N GLY A 79 -8.91 9.74 -2.00
CA GLY A 79 -9.04 8.94 -3.21
C GLY A 79 -7.78 8.93 -4.07
N ILE A 80 -7.69 7.92 -4.94
CA ILE A 80 -6.65 7.82 -5.97
C ILE A 80 -6.90 8.85 -7.08
N GLU A 81 -5.83 9.53 -7.50
CA GLU A 81 -5.89 10.58 -8.51
C GLU A 81 -6.42 10.05 -9.85
N GLY A 82 -7.42 10.74 -10.41
CA GLY A 82 -8.01 10.40 -11.71
C GLY A 82 -9.19 9.43 -11.65
N ASP A 83 -9.42 8.81 -10.49
CA ASP A 83 -10.55 7.91 -10.24
C ASP A 83 -11.60 8.56 -9.32
N ASP A 84 -12.82 7.99 -9.30
CA ASP A 84 -13.83 8.36 -8.31
C ASP A 84 -13.36 7.90 -6.90
N PRO A 85 -13.25 8.80 -5.90
CA PRO A 85 -12.87 8.44 -4.54
C PRO A 85 -13.70 7.30 -3.93
N ALA A 86 -14.96 7.14 -4.36
CA ALA A 86 -15.82 6.05 -3.92
C ALA A 86 -15.21 4.67 -4.17
N ILE A 87 -14.45 4.49 -5.25
CA ILE A 87 -13.79 3.21 -5.58
C ILE A 87 -12.65 2.91 -4.59
N THR A 88 -11.93 3.94 -4.18
CA THR A 88 -10.89 3.84 -3.13
C THR A 88 -11.52 3.46 -1.80
N TYR A 89 -12.65 4.08 -1.45
CA TYR A 89 -13.36 3.80 -0.21
C TYR A 89 -13.99 2.40 -0.19
N GLU A 90 -14.49 1.92 -1.33
CA GLU A 90 -14.98 0.54 -1.46
C GLU A 90 -13.87 -0.47 -1.17
N TRP A 91 -12.66 -0.25 -1.70
CA TRP A 91 -11.51 -1.11 -1.43
C TRP A 91 -11.20 -1.16 0.08
N LEU A 92 -11.14 0.01 0.73
CA LEU A 92 -10.86 0.11 2.17
C LEU A 92 -11.96 -0.55 3.01
N ASP A 93 -13.22 -0.38 2.62
CA ASP A 93 -14.35 -1.03 3.29
C ASP A 93 -14.31 -2.57 3.13
N THR A 94 -13.90 -3.08 1.97
CA THR A 94 -13.68 -4.52 1.77
C THR A 94 -12.55 -5.04 2.66
N VAL A 95 -11.39 -4.36 2.70
CA VAL A 95 -10.28 -4.73 3.61
C VAL A 95 -10.77 -4.78 5.05
N ARG A 96 -11.44 -3.72 5.51
CA ARG A 96 -11.97 -3.62 6.88
C ARG A 96 -12.97 -4.74 7.18
N ARG A 97 -14.01 -4.92 6.35
CA ARG A 97 -15.08 -5.90 6.61
C ARG A 97 -14.61 -7.34 6.53
N ARG A 98 -13.69 -7.67 5.61
CA ARG A 98 -13.35 -9.05 5.29
C ARG A 98 -12.03 -9.52 5.91
N LEU A 99 -11.11 -8.61 6.24
CA LEU A 99 -9.77 -8.97 6.72
C LEU A 99 -9.52 -8.65 8.20
N SER A 100 -10.23 -7.69 8.83
CA SER A 100 -9.85 -7.23 10.19
C SER A 100 -9.99 -8.28 11.29
N ALA A 101 -10.84 -9.29 11.10
CA ALA A 101 -10.96 -10.41 12.04
C ALA A 101 -9.75 -11.36 12.04
N ARG A 102 -8.84 -11.23 11.05
CA ARG A 102 -7.74 -12.18 10.80
C ARG A 102 -6.39 -11.52 10.57
N PHE A 103 -6.39 -10.23 10.24
CA PHE A 103 -5.19 -9.49 9.90
C PHE A 103 -5.05 -8.24 10.76
N ASP A 104 -3.82 -8.01 11.22
CA ASP A 104 -3.38 -6.72 11.73
C ASP A 104 -2.96 -5.83 10.54
N PHE A 105 -3.36 -4.56 10.58
CA PHE A 105 -3.03 -3.59 9.55
C PHE A 105 -1.87 -2.68 9.96
N CYS A 106 -0.96 -2.41 9.04
CA CYS A 106 0.10 -1.41 9.23
C CYS A 106 0.42 -0.70 7.91
N PRO A 107 1.07 0.47 7.94
CA PRO A 107 1.60 1.04 6.72
C PRO A 107 2.84 0.27 6.26
N GLU A 108 3.11 0.29 4.96
CA GLU A 108 4.41 -0.09 4.39
C GLU A 108 5.15 1.17 3.90
N MET A 109 5.28 2.13 4.83
CA MET A 109 5.63 3.54 4.61
C MET A 109 4.56 4.32 3.82
N LEU A 110 4.86 5.52 3.27
CA LEU A 110 3.85 6.42 2.70
C LEU A 110 3.48 6.06 1.27
N THR A 111 4.46 5.81 0.40
CA THR A 111 4.19 5.62 -1.04
C THR A 111 4.59 4.26 -1.58
N HIS A 112 5.51 3.58 -0.89
CA HIS A 112 6.23 2.42 -1.40
C HIS A 112 6.89 2.66 -2.77
N ASN A 113 7.23 3.93 -3.04
CA ASN A 113 7.76 4.39 -4.31
C ASN A 113 8.77 5.53 -4.06
N LEU A 114 8.62 6.71 -4.67
CA LEU A 114 9.43 7.88 -4.35
C LEU A 114 9.11 8.44 -2.97
N THR A 115 10.14 8.88 -2.26
CA THR A 115 10.04 9.40 -0.91
C THR A 115 9.27 10.71 -0.87
N VAL A 116 8.31 10.85 0.05
CA VAL A 116 7.62 12.12 0.27
C VAL A 116 8.55 13.14 0.94
N ASN A 117 8.64 14.35 0.39
CA ASN A 117 9.31 15.45 1.08
C ASN A 117 8.33 16.17 2.00
N LEU A 118 8.26 15.74 3.27
CA LEU A 118 7.32 16.31 4.24
C LEU A 118 7.55 17.79 4.55
N SER A 119 8.73 18.34 4.28
CA SER A 119 9.06 19.74 4.59
C SER A 119 8.73 20.70 3.45
N ALA A 120 9.02 20.32 2.21
CA ALA A 120 8.81 21.16 1.04
C ALA A 120 7.51 20.81 0.27
N GLY A 121 6.89 19.66 0.58
CA GLY A 121 5.89 19.04 -0.28
C GLY A 121 6.51 18.33 -1.49
N GLY A 122 5.71 17.52 -2.17
CA GLY A 122 6.17 16.72 -3.32
C GLY A 122 7.04 15.53 -2.92
N TYR A 123 7.97 15.15 -3.80
CA TYR A 123 8.78 13.93 -3.67
C TYR A 123 10.26 14.22 -3.90
N PHE A 124 11.13 13.47 -3.22
CA PHE A 124 12.54 13.38 -3.60
C PHE A 124 12.69 12.49 -4.85
N ASP A 125 13.73 12.74 -5.64
CA ASP A 125 14.18 11.85 -6.71
C ASP A 125 14.97 10.66 -6.13
N GLU A 126 14.35 9.99 -5.16
CA GLU A 126 14.89 8.81 -4.50
C GLU A 126 13.75 7.95 -3.92
N GLY A 127 13.86 6.64 -4.11
CA GLY A 127 12.94 5.66 -3.54
C GLY A 127 12.94 5.69 -2.00
N GLU A 128 11.78 5.42 -1.41
CA GLU A 128 11.53 5.46 0.04
C GLU A 128 12.42 4.50 0.82
N SER A 129 12.64 3.30 0.26
CA SER A 129 13.53 2.30 0.84
C SER A 129 14.99 2.79 0.94
N PRO A 130 15.72 3.12 -0.16
CA PRO A 130 17.11 3.60 -0.05
C PRO A 130 17.22 4.93 0.70
N TRP A 131 16.24 5.83 0.57
CA TRP A 131 16.23 7.07 1.34
C TRP A 131 16.19 6.82 2.85
N SER A 132 15.28 5.95 3.31
CA SER A 132 15.07 5.68 4.74
C SER A 132 16.31 5.11 5.43
N GLN A 133 17.12 4.32 4.72
CA GLN A 133 18.35 3.73 5.26
C GLN A 133 19.45 4.75 5.59
N LYS A 134 19.31 6.00 5.11
CA LYS A 134 20.27 7.10 5.32
C LYS A 134 19.78 8.14 6.32
N GLN A 135 18.56 7.98 6.83
CA GLN A 135 17.94 8.93 7.73
C GLN A 135 18.18 8.55 9.20
N ASP A 136 18.03 9.52 10.09
CA ASP A 136 18.02 9.28 11.52
C ASP A 136 16.59 9.33 12.10
N ARG A 137 16.50 9.14 13.41
CA ARG A 137 15.23 9.20 14.15
C ARG A 137 14.50 10.53 13.95
N SER A 138 15.20 11.66 13.84
CA SER A 138 14.57 12.97 13.74
C SER A 138 13.80 13.14 12.43
N THR A 139 14.29 12.52 11.36
CA THR A 139 13.61 12.48 10.06
C THR A 139 12.56 11.35 9.98
N LEU A 140 12.89 10.15 10.46
CA LEU A 140 11.99 8.99 10.32
C LEU A 140 10.78 9.05 11.26
N THR A 141 10.90 9.65 12.44
CA THR A 141 9.78 9.76 13.39
C THR A 141 8.57 10.48 12.78
N PRO A 142 8.68 11.72 12.25
CA PRO A 142 7.54 12.39 11.62
C PRO A 142 7.05 11.65 10.37
N TYR A 143 7.95 11.00 9.63
CA TYR A 143 7.60 10.22 8.45
C TYR A 143 6.70 9.02 8.76
N ILE A 144 7.11 8.20 9.73
CA ILE A 144 6.33 7.05 10.20
C ILE A 144 5.05 7.53 10.89
N THR A 145 5.13 8.59 11.69
CA THR A 145 3.93 9.19 12.32
C THR A 145 2.90 9.56 11.27
N LYS A 146 3.33 10.19 10.17
CA LYS A 146 2.42 10.56 9.08
C LYS A 146 1.76 9.34 8.45
N ALA A 147 2.50 8.26 8.22
CA ALA A 147 1.92 7.02 7.71
C ALA A 147 0.88 6.42 8.68
N MET A 148 1.16 6.45 9.98
CA MET A 148 0.22 5.98 11.01
C MET A 148 -1.03 6.88 11.13
N GLU A 149 -0.91 8.20 10.93
CA GLU A 149 -2.06 9.13 10.94
C GLU A 149 -3.10 8.78 9.86
N TYR A 150 -2.65 8.35 8.68
CA TYR A 150 -3.55 7.90 7.62
C TYR A 150 -4.39 6.69 8.03
N LEU A 151 -3.75 5.69 8.66
CA LEU A 151 -4.44 4.48 9.09
C LEU A 151 -5.26 4.71 10.37
N SER A 152 -4.84 5.60 11.26
CA SER A 152 -5.57 5.92 12.49
C SER A 152 -6.62 7.03 12.33
N HIS A 153 -6.91 7.45 11.09
CA HIS A 153 -7.89 8.48 10.82
C HIS A 153 -9.27 8.07 11.36
N LYS A 154 -9.98 9.02 11.97
CA LYS A 154 -11.28 8.80 12.66
C LYS A 154 -12.37 8.16 11.79
N ASP A 155 -12.23 8.28 10.47
CA ASP A 155 -13.18 7.74 9.50
C ASP A 155 -12.97 6.23 9.28
N TRP A 156 -11.88 5.67 9.83
CA TRP A 156 -11.57 4.24 9.84
C TRP A 156 -11.75 3.65 11.24
N THR A 157 -12.58 2.61 11.35
CA THR A 157 -12.60 1.71 12.51
C THR A 157 -12.21 0.31 12.02
N TRP A 158 -10.95 -0.06 12.20
CA TRP A 158 -10.42 -1.38 11.83
C TRP A 158 -11.01 -2.49 12.69
#